data_AF-A0A0N0DV69-F1
#
_entry.id   AF-A0A0N0DV69-F1
#
_cell.length_a   1.000
_cell.length_b   1.000
_cell.length_c   1.000
_cell.angle_alpha   90.00
_cell.angle_beta   90.00
_cell.angle_gamma   90.00
#
_symmetry.space_group_name_H-M   'P 1'
#
loop_
_entity.id
_entity.type
_entity.pdbx_description
1 polymer ?
#
loop_
_entity_poly.entity_id
_entity_poly.type
_entity_poly.pdbx_seq_one_letter_code
_entity_poly.pdbx_strand_id
1 'polypeptide(L)'
;MPRTDRRPTHVRSRFSRCLFTTVIAVLLLLSLHGSSIAGTYPHHLSKDTPNTTTDPATRDAPLPPPQSSPPPSTFAAPQRGSPIVSLQGACRSELKLYCHDEPTSPLRCLVGQFYRLKSASTGSRNAEESRRPSVFSDVCEAWLTARDVCLSFVHAHGRDLCGAAVQDARECLRQIPAVFLPPKCVTSDYYEGVRLVGKLRQHQTADARLRRIHGQ
;
A
#
# COMPACT_ATOMS: atom_id res chain seq x y z
N MET A 1 9.32 -54.67 -51.00
CA MET A 1 10.31 -54.53 -49.90
C MET A 1 9.96 -53.30 -49.06
N PRO A 2 10.03 -53.37 -47.72
CA PRO A 2 9.28 -52.48 -46.84
C PRO A 2 10.07 -51.22 -46.42
N ARG A 3 9.36 -50.09 -46.36
CA ARG A 3 9.78 -48.85 -45.70
C ARG A 3 9.39 -48.93 -44.22
N THR A 4 10.38 -48.99 -43.34
CA THR A 4 10.22 -48.72 -41.91
C THR A 4 10.43 -47.24 -41.68
N ASP A 5 9.37 -46.52 -41.27
CA ASP A 5 9.54 -45.21 -40.66
C ASP A 5 8.94 -45.21 -39.26
N ARG A 6 9.78 -44.79 -38.31
CA ARG A 6 9.61 -44.94 -36.87
C ARG A 6 8.72 -43.82 -36.32
N ARG A 7 7.69 -44.18 -35.57
CA ARG A 7 7.04 -43.25 -34.63
C ARG A 7 7.97 -43.01 -33.42
N PRO A 8 8.16 -41.77 -32.95
CA PRO A 8 8.81 -41.52 -31.68
C PRO A 8 7.85 -41.85 -30.53
N THR A 9 8.25 -42.79 -29.68
CA THR A 9 7.57 -43.12 -28.43
C THR A 9 7.89 -42.04 -27.38
N HIS A 10 6.84 -41.43 -26.82
CA HIS A 10 6.94 -40.60 -25.63
C HIS A 10 7.42 -41.46 -24.45
N VAL A 11 8.70 -41.33 -24.08
CA VAL A 11 9.21 -41.85 -22.81
C VAL A 11 8.68 -40.94 -21.71
N ARG A 12 7.56 -41.33 -21.11
CA ARG A 12 6.94 -40.69 -19.94
C ARG A 12 7.86 -40.93 -18.74
N SER A 13 8.80 -40.01 -18.53
CA SER A 13 9.84 -40.08 -17.50
C SER A 13 9.25 -40.16 -16.09
N ARG A 14 9.47 -41.31 -15.42
CA ARG A 14 9.07 -41.57 -14.04
C ARG A 14 9.79 -40.69 -13.01
N PHE A 15 10.88 -40.03 -13.40
CA PHE A 15 11.66 -39.13 -12.52
C PHE A 15 10.91 -37.85 -12.13
N SER A 16 9.98 -37.37 -12.97
CA SER A 16 9.22 -36.16 -12.68
C SER A 16 8.29 -36.35 -11.47
N ARG A 17 7.66 -37.52 -11.31
CA ARG A 17 6.69 -37.75 -10.24
C ARG A 17 7.32 -37.82 -8.85
N CYS A 18 8.51 -38.41 -8.73
CA CYS A 18 9.20 -38.50 -7.44
C CYS A 18 9.67 -37.13 -6.93
N LEU A 19 10.10 -36.23 -7.82
CA LEU A 19 10.51 -34.87 -7.43
C LEU A 19 9.34 -34.03 -6.93
N PHE A 20 8.15 -34.17 -7.51
CA PHE A 20 6.98 -33.44 -7.02
C PHE A 20 6.53 -33.93 -5.64
N THR A 21 6.58 -35.24 -5.38
CA THR A 21 6.18 -35.78 -4.07
C THR A 21 7.12 -35.36 -2.95
N THR A 22 8.43 -35.27 -3.20
CA THR A 22 9.39 -34.84 -2.17
C THR A 22 9.25 -33.35 -1.84
N VAL A 23 9.02 -32.50 -2.85
CA VAL A 23 8.80 -31.05 -2.65
C VAL A 23 7.54 -30.80 -1.82
N ILE A 24 6.44 -31.51 -2.09
CA ILE A 24 5.20 -31.38 -1.31
C ILE A 24 5.40 -31.83 0.14
N ALA A 25 6.11 -32.94 0.36
CA ALA A 25 6.38 -33.43 1.72
C ALA A 25 7.22 -32.44 2.55
N VAL A 26 8.25 -31.83 1.95
CA VAL A 26 9.08 -30.81 2.62
C VAL A 26 8.27 -29.54 2.94
N LEU A 27 7.41 -29.09 2.03
CA LEU A 27 6.54 -27.93 2.27
C LEU A 27 5.53 -28.18 3.41
N LEU A 28 4.98 -29.38 3.50
CA LEU A 28 4.07 -29.75 4.59
C LEU A 28 4.83 -29.78 5.93
N LEU A 29 6.03 -30.37 5.99
CA LEU A 29 6.84 -30.40 7.21
C LEU A 29 7.24 -29.01 7.70
N LEU A 30 7.56 -28.08 6.78
CA LEU A 30 7.86 -26.69 7.11
C LEU A 30 6.62 -25.94 7.63
N SER A 31 5.42 -26.29 7.15
CA SER A 31 4.17 -25.67 7.60
C SER A 31 3.76 -26.12 9.01
N LEU A 32 4.15 -27.32 9.44
CA LEU A 32 3.89 -27.82 10.79
C LEU A 32 4.84 -27.26 11.87
N HIS A 33 5.99 -26.70 11.49
CA HIS A 33 6.98 -26.15 12.44
C HIS A 33 7.00 -24.62 12.51
N GLY A 34 6.02 -23.94 11.91
CA GLY A 34 5.89 -22.48 11.95
C GLY A 34 5.53 -21.98 13.35
N SER A 35 6.55 -21.67 14.15
CA SER A 35 6.46 -21.19 15.51
C SER A 35 5.63 -19.90 15.61
N SER A 36 4.60 -19.95 16.45
CA SER A 36 3.77 -18.82 16.83
C SER A 36 4.55 -17.89 17.77
N ILE A 37 4.81 -16.66 17.34
CA ILE A 37 5.29 -15.57 18.21
C ILE A 37 4.23 -14.48 18.19
N ALA A 38 3.19 -14.67 19.01
CA ALA A 38 2.23 -13.62 19.34
C ALA A 38 2.80 -12.82 20.52
N GLY A 39 3.45 -11.69 20.22
CA GLY A 39 3.86 -10.70 21.23
C GLY A 39 2.68 -9.78 21.57
N THR A 40 2.12 -9.92 22.76
CA THR A 40 1.17 -8.98 23.36
C THR A 40 1.94 -7.85 24.06
N TYR A 41 1.76 -6.61 23.59
CA TYR A 41 2.23 -5.42 24.31
C TYR A 41 1.13 -4.97 25.28
N PRO A 42 1.42 -4.79 26.60
CA PRO A 42 0.49 -4.14 27.50
C PRO A 42 0.57 -2.61 27.34
N HIS A 43 -0.59 -1.98 27.12
CA HIS A 43 -0.75 -0.53 27.24
C HIS A 43 -0.58 -0.13 28.71
N HIS A 44 0.51 0.57 29.03
CA HIS A 44 0.70 1.18 30.35
C HIS A 44 -0.06 2.51 30.40
N LEU A 45 -1.16 2.53 31.16
CA LEU A 45 -1.95 3.71 31.49
C LEU A 45 -1.16 4.52 32.54
N SER A 46 -0.54 5.64 32.13
CA SER A 46 0.10 6.56 33.07
C SER A 46 -0.93 7.61 33.49
N LYS A 47 -1.45 7.39 34.70
CA LYS A 47 -2.25 8.31 35.50
C LYS A 47 -1.25 9.07 36.35
N ASP A 48 -1.24 10.40 36.27
CA ASP A 48 -0.91 11.25 37.41
C ASP A 48 -1.49 12.67 37.23
N THR A 49 -2.38 13.00 38.14
CA THR A 49 -2.74 14.36 38.57
C THR A 49 -2.18 14.46 40.00
N PRO A 50 -1.67 15.63 40.43
CA PRO A 50 -2.47 16.34 41.44
C PRO A 50 -2.45 17.87 41.32
N ASN A 51 -3.55 18.43 41.81
CA ASN A 51 -3.91 19.84 41.99
C ASN A 51 -2.86 20.65 42.78
N THR A 52 -2.90 21.99 42.68
CA THR A 52 -3.41 22.92 43.73
C THR A 52 -2.86 24.34 43.56
N THR A 53 -3.77 25.29 43.31
CA THR A 53 -3.93 26.66 43.86
C THR A 53 -2.70 27.52 44.17
N THR A 54 -2.67 28.77 43.66
CA THR A 54 -2.67 30.04 44.43
C THR A 54 -2.51 31.25 43.48
N ASP A 55 -3.55 32.05 43.34
CA ASP A 55 -3.47 33.47 42.95
C ASP A 55 -3.20 34.30 44.23
N PRO A 56 -2.47 35.43 44.15
CA PRO A 56 -3.19 36.70 44.12
C PRO A 56 -2.59 37.80 43.23
N ALA A 57 -3.48 38.70 42.83
CA ALA A 57 -3.30 39.87 41.97
C ALA A 57 -2.27 40.90 42.44
N THR A 58 -1.62 41.59 41.49
CA THR A 58 -1.18 42.98 41.63
C THR A 58 -1.22 43.68 40.26
N ARG A 59 -1.82 44.87 40.25
CA ARG A 59 -1.97 45.80 39.11
C ARG A 59 -0.61 46.27 38.59
N ASP A 60 -0.48 46.44 37.27
CA ASP A 60 -0.19 47.74 36.63
C ASP A 60 -0.14 47.58 35.10
N ALA A 61 -0.91 48.41 34.40
CA ALA A 61 -0.86 48.59 32.94
C ALA A 61 0.30 49.55 32.59
N PRO A 62 0.90 49.56 31.37
CA PRO A 62 0.17 50.04 30.18
C PRO A 62 0.60 49.51 28.79
N LEU A 63 -0.28 49.74 27.80
CA LEU A 63 -0.14 49.71 26.32
C LEU A 63 -0.28 48.36 25.57
N PRO A 64 -1.33 48.17 24.74
CA PRO A 64 -1.41 47.08 23.78
C PRO A 64 -0.69 47.42 22.46
N PRO A 65 0.24 46.57 21.96
CA PRO A 65 0.70 46.63 20.56
C PRO A 65 -0.38 46.07 19.60
N PRO A 66 -0.28 46.37 18.28
CA PRO A 66 -1.43 46.43 17.38
C PRO A 66 -2.04 45.06 17.07
N GLN A 67 -3.37 45.03 16.98
CA GLN A 67 -4.14 43.93 16.43
C GLN A 67 -3.75 43.70 14.95
N SER A 68 -2.93 42.69 14.70
CA SER A 68 -2.85 42.06 13.39
C SER A 68 -3.88 40.94 13.33
N SER A 69 -5.03 41.23 12.71
CA SER A 69 -6.01 40.23 12.32
C SER A 69 -5.35 39.18 11.42
N PRO A 70 -5.44 37.86 11.69
CA PRO A 70 -5.13 36.87 10.68
C PRO A 70 -6.27 36.88 9.62
N PRO A 71 -5.96 36.79 8.32
CA PRO A 71 -6.99 36.66 7.30
C PRO A 71 -7.79 35.36 7.51
N PRO A 72 -9.05 35.29 7.07
CA PRO A 72 -9.84 34.06 7.13
C PRO A 72 -9.22 33.03 6.18
N SER A 73 -8.35 32.17 6.70
CA SER A 73 -7.83 31.04 5.96
C SER A 73 -8.88 29.93 5.94
N THR A 74 -9.79 30.02 4.97
CA THR A 74 -10.66 28.93 4.56
C THR A 74 -9.85 27.90 3.79
N PHE A 75 -8.96 27.19 4.48
CA PHE A 75 -8.52 25.85 4.07
C PHE A 75 -8.33 25.04 5.33
N ALA A 76 -9.31 24.18 5.60
CA ALA A 76 -9.19 23.14 6.60
C ALA A 76 -7.89 22.38 6.36
N ALA A 77 -6.91 22.59 7.24
CA ALA A 77 -5.80 21.65 7.37
C ALA A 77 -6.44 20.27 7.61
N PRO A 78 -6.09 19.23 6.83
CA PRO A 78 -6.55 17.89 7.14
C PRO A 78 -6.07 17.61 8.56
N GLN A 79 -6.99 17.21 9.44
CA GLN A 79 -6.63 16.76 10.76
C GLN A 79 -5.49 15.75 10.62
N ARG A 80 -4.44 15.89 11.45
CA ARG A 80 -3.29 14.98 11.53
C ARG A 80 -3.78 13.59 11.96
N GLY A 81 -4.45 12.88 11.07
CA GLY A 81 -4.52 11.44 11.07
C GLY A 81 -3.21 10.92 10.51
N SER A 82 -2.71 9.82 11.05
CA SER A 82 -1.59 9.08 10.45
C SER A 82 -1.89 8.82 8.97
N PRO A 83 -0.93 9.03 8.05
CA PRO A 83 -1.16 8.86 6.61
C PRO A 83 -1.65 7.44 6.32
N ILE A 84 -2.65 7.31 5.44
CA ILE A 84 -3.28 6.02 5.14
C ILE A 84 -2.46 5.30 4.07
N VAL A 85 -1.34 4.76 4.50
CA VAL A 85 -0.27 4.24 3.61
C VAL A 85 -0.57 2.87 3.01
N SER A 86 -1.68 2.23 3.37
CA SER A 86 -2.00 0.85 2.96
C SER A 86 -3.40 0.70 2.37
N LEU A 87 -3.55 -0.28 1.48
CA LEU A 87 -4.83 -0.68 0.90
C LEU A 87 -5.87 -0.99 1.98
N GLN A 88 -5.47 -1.73 3.02
CA GLN A 88 -6.39 -2.11 4.09
C GLN A 88 -6.78 -0.92 4.95
N GLY A 89 -5.92 0.09 5.07
CA GLY A 89 -6.27 1.36 5.72
C GLY A 89 -7.26 2.17 4.89
N ALA A 90 -7.04 2.26 3.58
CA ALA A 90 -7.83 3.13 2.70
C ALA A 90 -9.17 2.53 2.29
N CYS A 91 -9.23 1.20 2.13
CA CYS A 91 -10.33 0.52 1.47
C CYS A 91 -10.94 -0.62 2.30
N ARG A 92 -10.86 -0.55 3.64
CA ARG A 92 -11.28 -1.66 4.52
C ARG A 92 -12.73 -2.07 4.29
N SER A 93 -13.62 -1.08 4.23
CA SER A 93 -15.07 -1.25 4.02
C SER A 93 -15.37 -1.90 2.68
N GLU A 94 -14.68 -1.45 1.63
CA GLU A 94 -14.91 -1.84 0.24
C GLU A 94 -14.33 -3.23 -0.03
N LEU A 95 -13.21 -3.56 0.62
CA LEU A 95 -12.70 -4.93 0.62
C LEU A 95 -13.72 -5.90 1.23
N LYS A 96 -14.36 -5.52 2.34
CA LYS A 96 -15.41 -6.34 2.96
C LYS A 96 -16.68 -6.39 2.10
N LEU A 97 -17.03 -5.29 1.42
CA LEU A 97 -18.25 -5.19 0.64
C LEU A 97 -18.15 -5.94 -0.70
N TYR A 98 -17.04 -5.80 -1.41
CA TYR A 98 -16.90 -6.27 -2.78
C TYR A 98 -16.03 -7.51 -2.96
N CYS A 99 -15.14 -7.78 -2.00
CA CYS A 99 -14.06 -8.76 -2.17
C CYS A 99 -14.01 -9.80 -1.03
N HIS A 100 -15.10 -9.97 -0.28
CA HIS A 100 -15.12 -10.91 0.85
C HIS A 100 -14.85 -12.38 0.45
N ASP A 101 -15.24 -12.76 -0.77
CA ASP A 101 -15.06 -14.11 -1.31
C ASP A 101 -13.69 -14.36 -1.97
N GLU A 102 -12.86 -13.32 -2.15
CA GLU A 102 -11.54 -13.42 -2.79
C GLU A 102 -10.39 -13.03 -1.85
N PRO A 103 -10.11 -13.82 -0.80
CA PRO A 103 -9.07 -13.51 0.18
C PRO A 103 -7.65 -13.59 -0.41
N THR A 104 -7.47 -14.34 -1.49
CA THR A 104 -6.16 -14.57 -2.14
C THR A 104 -5.66 -13.39 -2.94
N SER A 105 -6.52 -12.47 -3.40
CA SER A 105 -6.07 -11.25 -4.08
C SER A 105 -6.98 -10.04 -3.87
N PRO A 106 -7.04 -9.50 -2.63
CA PRO A 106 -7.96 -8.41 -2.28
C PRO A 106 -7.72 -7.14 -3.13
N LEU A 107 -6.46 -6.83 -3.43
CA LEU A 107 -6.10 -5.70 -4.30
C LEU A 107 -6.61 -5.89 -5.73
N ARG A 108 -6.48 -7.10 -6.30
CA ARG A 108 -6.88 -7.36 -7.68
C ARG A 108 -8.38 -7.27 -7.83
N CYS A 109 -9.12 -7.87 -6.91
CA CYS A 109 -10.58 -7.76 -6.86
C CYS A 109 -11.00 -6.29 -6.79
N LEU A 110 -10.45 -5.53 -5.84
CA LEU A 110 -10.86 -4.15 -5.61
C LEU A 110 -10.56 -3.24 -6.81
N VAL A 111 -9.37 -3.37 -7.40
CA VAL A 111 -9.00 -2.63 -8.62
C VAL A 111 -9.92 -2.99 -9.78
N GLY A 112 -10.28 -4.27 -9.92
CA GLY A 112 -11.24 -4.71 -10.94
C GLY A 112 -12.61 -4.07 -10.77
N GLN A 113 -13.13 -4.01 -9.54
CA GLN A 113 -14.40 -3.37 -9.23
C GLN A 113 -14.37 -1.86 -9.50
N PHE A 114 -13.27 -1.20 -9.10
CA PHE A 114 -13.06 0.22 -9.34
C PHE A 114 -13.18 0.59 -10.82
N TYR A 115 -12.47 -0.09 -11.72
CA TYR A 115 -12.58 0.21 -13.15
C TYR A 115 -13.93 -0.15 -13.75
N ARG A 116 -14.59 -1.22 -13.30
CA ARG A 116 -15.94 -1.58 -13.76
C ARG A 116 -16.93 -0.45 -13.46
N LEU A 117 -16.92 0.04 -12.22
CA LEU A 117 -17.84 1.07 -11.75
C LEU A 117 -17.53 2.46 -12.33
N LYS A 118 -16.24 2.80 -12.46
CA LYS A 118 -15.79 4.03 -13.15
C LYS A 118 -16.22 4.07 -14.62
N SER A 119 -16.21 2.92 -15.30
CA SER A 119 -16.64 2.83 -16.70
C SER A 119 -18.17 2.95 -16.84
N ALA A 120 -18.93 2.35 -15.91
CA ALA A 120 -20.39 2.42 -15.90
C ALA A 120 -20.92 3.84 -15.63
N SER A 121 -20.26 4.61 -14.76
CA SER A 121 -20.61 6.01 -14.48
C SER A 121 -20.30 6.94 -15.67
N THR A 122 -19.15 6.76 -16.32
CA THR A 122 -18.75 7.60 -17.46
C THR A 122 -19.62 7.39 -18.72
N GLY A 123 -20.22 6.20 -18.88
CA GLY A 123 -21.14 5.87 -19.97
C GLY A 123 -22.59 6.35 -19.77
N SER A 124 -22.97 6.75 -18.55
CA SER A 124 -24.32 7.21 -18.22
C SER A 124 -24.46 8.73 -18.47
N ARG A 125 -24.34 9.14 -19.74
CA ARG A 125 -24.68 10.51 -20.17
C ARG A 125 -26.19 10.67 -20.22
N ASN A 126 -26.87 10.81 -19.08
CA ASN A 126 -28.17 11.47 -18.97
C ASN A 126 -28.36 11.95 -17.54
N ALA A 127 -28.58 13.26 -17.43
CA ALA A 127 -28.92 14.06 -16.26
C ALA A 127 -29.64 13.30 -15.12
N GLU A 128 -28.90 13.03 -14.03
CA GLU A 128 -29.37 13.03 -12.62
C GLU A 128 -28.13 12.87 -11.70
N GLU A 129 -27.01 13.53 -12.02
CA GLU A 129 -25.69 13.33 -11.41
C GLU A 129 -25.51 14.21 -10.15
N SER A 130 -26.40 14.09 -9.17
CA SER A 130 -26.23 14.85 -7.91
C SER A 130 -26.44 14.03 -6.63
N ARG A 131 -26.91 12.78 -6.70
CA ARG A 131 -27.22 12.00 -5.48
C ARG A 131 -26.99 10.50 -5.60
N ARG A 132 -26.06 10.04 -6.44
CA ARG A 132 -25.59 8.67 -6.29
C ARG A 132 -24.56 8.64 -5.15
N PRO A 133 -24.79 7.86 -4.07
CA PRO A 133 -23.77 7.67 -3.06
C PRO A 133 -22.51 7.13 -3.76
N SER A 134 -21.35 7.72 -3.44
CA SER A 134 -20.08 7.27 -3.99
C SER A 134 -19.94 5.77 -3.70
N VAL A 135 -19.71 5.00 -4.75
CA VAL A 135 -19.64 3.53 -4.63
C VAL A 135 -18.41 3.12 -3.81
N PHE A 136 -17.42 3.99 -3.74
CA PHE A 136 -16.27 3.89 -2.86
C PHE A 136 -16.29 5.07 -1.88
N SER A 137 -15.76 4.88 -0.67
CA SER A 137 -15.43 6.02 0.19
C SER A 137 -14.41 6.92 -0.51
N ASP A 138 -14.47 8.23 -0.23
CA ASP A 138 -13.55 9.22 -0.79
C ASP A 138 -12.08 8.82 -0.57
N VAL A 139 -11.79 8.23 0.60
CA VAL A 139 -10.45 7.76 0.96
C VAL A 139 -10.01 6.61 0.06
N CYS A 140 -10.85 5.61 -0.13
CA CYS A 140 -10.52 4.47 -0.98
C CYS A 140 -10.41 4.87 -2.45
N GLU A 141 -11.34 5.69 -2.93
CA GLU A 141 -11.35 6.19 -4.30
C GLU A 141 -10.10 7.03 -4.60
N ALA A 142 -9.73 7.95 -3.69
CA ALA A 142 -8.52 8.75 -3.83
C ALA A 142 -7.27 7.86 -3.87
N TRP A 143 -7.19 6.84 -3.01
CA TRP A 143 -6.05 5.92 -2.98
C TRP A 143 -5.95 5.08 -4.27
N LEU A 144 -7.07 4.56 -4.77
CA LEU A 144 -7.12 3.77 -6.01
C LEU A 144 -6.83 4.63 -7.25
N THR A 145 -7.32 5.86 -7.28
CA THR A 145 -7.03 6.82 -8.34
C THR A 145 -5.56 7.21 -8.34
N ALA A 146 -4.97 7.46 -7.17
CA ALA A 146 -3.54 7.74 -7.07
C ALA A 146 -2.70 6.56 -7.54
N ARG A 147 -3.07 5.32 -7.16
CA ARG A 147 -2.46 4.10 -7.68
C ARG A 147 -2.51 4.03 -9.20
N ASP A 148 -3.67 4.29 -9.79
CA ASP A 148 -3.88 4.30 -11.24
C ASP A 148 -2.95 5.29 -11.93
N VAL A 149 -2.89 6.53 -11.43
CA VAL A 149 -1.99 7.58 -11.97
C VAL A 149 -0.52 7.18 -11.88
N CYS A 150 -0.06 6.74 -10.70
CA CYS A 150 1.34 6.36 -10.50
C CYS A 150 1.75 5.18 -11.39
N LEU A 151 0.93 4.13 -11.44
CA LEU A 151 1.29 2.92 -12.19
C LEU A 151 1.17 3.13 -13.70
N SER A 152 0.19 3.93 -14.16
CA SER A 152 0.08 4.28 -15.57
C SER A 152 1.31 5.04 -16.06
N PHE A 153 1.84 5.98 -15.25
CA PHE A 153 3.10 6.67 -15.56
C PHE A 153 4.27 5.69 -15.68
N VAL A 154 4.39 4.75 -14.75
CA VAL A 154 5.44 3.70 -14.80
C VAL A 154 5.27 2.80 -16.02
N HIS A 155 4.05 2.44 -16.39
CA HIS A 155 3.84 1.63 -17.60
C HIS A 155 4.21 2.38 -18.89
N ALA A 156 4.01 3.70 -18.92
CA ALA A 156 4.37 4.53 -20.06
C ALA A 156 5.87 4.83 -20.17
N HIS A 157 6.55 5.12 -19.04
CA HIS A 157 7.92 5.64 -19.02
C HIS A 157 8.94 4.73 -18.32
N GLY A 158 8.48 3.65 -17.67
CA GLY A 158 9.32 2.83 -16.80
C GLY A 158 10.44 2.10 -17.51
N ARG A 159 10.28 1.78 -18.82
CA ARG A 159 11.36 1.17 -19.60
C ARG A 159 12.57 2.10 -19.70
N ASP A 160 12.34 3.39 -19.89
CA ASP A 160 13.39 4.38 -20.07
C ASP A 160 13.97 4.83 -18.73
N LEU A 161 13.15 4.85 -17.67
CA LEU A 161 13.55 5.33 -16.34
C LEU A 161 14.17 4.25 -15.44
N CYS A 162 13.73 3.00 -15.55
CA CYS A 162 14.13 1.90 -14.66
C CYS A 162 14.85 0.76 -15.41
N GLY A 163 14.90 0.82 -16.75
CA GLY A 163 15.46 -0.24 -17.59
C GLY A 163 14.57 -1.49 -17.70
N ALA A 164 14.89 -2.36 -18.65
CA ALA A 164 14.11 -3.57 -18.94
C ALA A 164 14.19 -4.66 -17.85
N ALA A 165 15.10 -4.53 -16.89
CA ALA A 165 15.31 -5.50 -15.82
C ALA A 165 14.24 -5.45 -14.72
N VAL A 166 13.56 -4.31 -14.55
CA VAL A 166 12.55 -4.14 -13.50
C VAL A 166 11.19 -4.64 -14.01
N GLN A 167 10.81 -5.84 -13.59
CA GLN A 167 9.51 -6.42 -13.98
C GLN A 167 8.33 -5.95 -13.10
N ASP A 168 8.61 -5.41 -11.91
CA ASP A 168 7.58 -4.92 -10.99
C ASP A 168 7.44 -3.40 -11.09
N ALA A 169 6.27 -2.93 -11.55
CA ALA A 169 5.95 -1.52 -11.66
C ALA A 169 6.07 -0.77 -10.32
N ARG A 170 5.79 -1.41 -9.18
CA ARG A 170 5.99 -0.79 -7.87
C ARG A 170 7.45 -0.67 -7.50
N GLU A 171 8.29 -1.59 -7.96
CA GLU A 171 9.73 -1.50 -7.75
C GLU A 171 10.33 -0.39 -8.61
N CYS A 172 9.91 -0.29 -9.87
CA CYS A 172 10.31 0.84 -10.73
C CYS A 172 9.87 2.17 -10.12
N LEU A 173 8.63 2.27 -9.62
CA LEU A 173 8.12 3.49 -8.96
C LEU A 173 9.00 3.96 -7.78
N ARG A 174 9.67 3.05 -7.06
CA ARG A 174 10.58 3.40 -5.95
C ARG A 174 11.90 4.01 -6.42
N GLN A 175 12.31 3.69 -7.65
CA GLN A 175 13.58 4.12 -8.22
C GLN A 175 13.46 5.48 -8.92
N ILE A 176 12.27 5.84 -9.39
CA ILE A 176 12.02 7.12 -10.07
C ILE A 176 12.06 8.28 -9.05
N PRO A 177 12.92 9.30 -9.26
CA PRO A 177 12.91 10.50 -8.42
C PRO A 177 11.56 11.22 -8.48
N ALA A 178 11.07 11.71 -7.33
CA ALA A 178 9.75 12.34 -7.22
C ALA A 178 9.53 13.51 -8.18
N VAL A 179 10.58 14.24 -8.57
CA VAL A 179 10.51 15.36 -9.53
C VAL A 179 10.00 14.93 -10.93
N PHE A 180 10.16 13.66 -11.29
CA PHE A 180 9.69 13.13 -12.57
C PHE A 180 8.27 12.56 -12.51
N LEU A 181 7.71 12.39 -11.30
CA LEU A 181 6.40 11.78 -11.13
C LEU A 181 5.28 12.83 -11.23
N PRO A 182 4.08 12.45 -11.69
CA PRO A 182 2.93 13.36 -11.73
C PRO A 182 2.60 13.90 -10.33
N PRO A 183 2.19 15.17 -10.18
CA PRO A 183 1.85 15.75 -8.87
C PRO A 183 0.83 14.92 -8.09
N LYS A 184 -0.23 14.43 -8.78
CA LYS A 184 -1.26 13.56 -8.21
C LYS A 184 -0.73 12.21 -7.70
N CYS A 185 0.43 11.77 -8.18
CA CYS A 185 1.12 10.60 -7.65
C CYS A 185 1.93 10.98 -6.40
N VAL A 186 2.81 11.99 -6.51
CA VAL A 186 3.77 12.34 -5.45
C VAL A 186 3.10 12.73 -4.14
N THR A 187 2.00 13.48 -4.20
CA THR A 187 1.31 13.97 -3.01
C THR A 187 0.31 12.96 -2.43
N SER A 188 0.31 11.72 -2.92
CA SER A 188 -0.69 10.72 -2.53
C SER A 188 -0.21 9.80 -1.42
N ASP A 189 -1.15 9.36 -0.59
CA ASP A 189 -0.93 8.32 0.41
C ASP A 189 -0.48 6.99 -0.21
N TYR A 190 -0.88 6.71 -1.47
CA TYR A 190 -0.41 5.55 -2.22
C TYR A 190 1.11 5.60 -2.43
N TYR A 191 1.62 6.72 -2.94
CA TYR A 191 3.06 6.88 -3.21
C TYR A 191 3.87 6.90 -1.91
N GLU A 192 3.38 7.56 -0.86
CA GLU A 192 4.02 7.52 0.45
C GLU A 192 4.14 6.09 0.99
N GLY A 193 3.09 5.27 0.84
CA GLY A 193 3.17 3.84 1.19
C GLY A 193 4.23 3.08 0.39
N VAL A 194 4.35 3.33 -0.91
CA VAL A 194 5.38 2.72 -1.77
C VAL A 194 6.79 3.11 -1.31
N ARG A 195 6.99 4.39 -0.98
CA ARG A 195 8.27 4.96 -0.52
C ARG A 195 8.68 4.38 0.84
N LEU A 196 7.74 4.30 1.78
CA LEU A 196 7.97 3.74 3.12
C LEU A 196 8.38 2.27 3.06
N VAL A 197 7.70 1.46 2.23
CA VAL A 197 8.09 0.05 2.01
C VAL A 197 9.50 -0.05 1.42
N GLY A 198 9.87 0.86 0.52
CA GLY A 198 11.23 0.93 -0.03
C GLY A 198 12.29 1.14 1.06
N LYS A 199 12.07 2.13 1.94
CA LYS A 199 12.97 2.39 3.08
C LYS A 199 13.07 1.18 4.02
N LEU A 200 11.95 0.55 4.35
CA LEU A 200 11.93 -0.62 5.21
C LEU A 200 12.79 -1.77 4.65
N ARG A 201 12.70 -2.03 3.34
CA ARG A 201 13.54 -3.05 2.66
C ARG A 201 15.02 -2.70 2.69
N GLN A 202 15.36 -1.43 2.53
CA GLN A 202 16.76 -0.96 2.62
C GLN A 202 17.34 -1.21 4.02
N HIS A 203 16.60 -0.89 5.08
CA HIS A 203 17.00 -1.17 6.46
C HIS A 203 17.18 -2.68 6.70
N GLN A 204 16.21 -3.50 6.31
CA GLN A 204 16.31 -4.96 6.45
C GLN A 204 17.54 -5.55 5.73
N THR A 205 17.87 -5.01 4.56
CA THR A 205 19.04 -5.46 3.78
C THR A 205 20.35 -5.02 4.45
N ALA A 206 20.40 -3.81 4.98
CA ALA A 206 21.56 -3.30 5.73
C ALA A 206 21.78 -4.11 7.01
N ASP A 207 20.72 -4.39 7.77
CA ASP A 207 20.77 -5.22 8.98
C ASP A 207 21.21 -6.65 8.68
N ALA A 208 20.68 -7.26 7.62
CA ALA A 208 21.08 -8.60 7.18
C ALA A 208 22.56 -8.64 6.74
N ARG A 209 23.09 -7.55 6.18
CA ARG A 209 24.51 -7.42 5.84
C ARG A 209 25.37 -7.27 7.09
N LEU A 210 24.95 -6.45 8.06
CA LEU A 210 25.66 -6.27 9.33
C LEU A 210 25.74 -7.57 10.14
N ARG A 211 24.65 -8.34 10.21
CA ARG A 211 24.65 -9.66 10.88
C ARG A 211 25.59 -10.66 10.21
N ARG A 212 25.75 -10.60 8.88
CA ARG A 212 26.73 -11.43 8.16
C ARG A 212 28.18 -11.06 8.47
N ILE A 213 28.46 -9.80 8.77
CA ILE A 213 29.81 -9.33 9.10
C ILE A 213 30.17 -9.65 10.56
N HIS A 214 29.23 -9.52 11.49
CA HIS A 214 29.45 -9.78 12.92
C HIS A 214 29.21 -11.22 13.36
N GLY A 215 28.68 -12.07 12.47
CA GLY A 215 28.47 -13.50 12.70
C GLY A 215 29.63 -14.39 12.23
N GLN A 216 30.83 -13.82 12.05
CA GLN A 216 32.10 -14.52 11.80
C GLN A 216 33.03 -14.36 13.00
#